data_AF-A3WE36-F1
#
_entry.id   AF-A3WE36-F1
#
_cell.length_a   1.000
_cell.length_b   1.000
_cell.length_c   1.000
_cell.angle_alpha   90.00
_cell.angle_beta   90.00
_cell.angle_gamma   90.00
#
_symmetry.space_group_name_H-M   'P 1'
#
loop_
_entity.id
_entity.type
_entity.pdbx_description
1 polymer ?
#
loop_
_entity_poly.entity_id
_entity_poly.type
_entity_poly.pdbx_seq_one_letter_code
_entity_poly.pdbx_strand_id
1 'polypeptide(L)'
;MSAADANLDMEELRRRAWETTVPANGDYQAQADERLDWLGQASPEEWHRFATGFNWSDDIAPLYWIARHEQCEMATALHVFWHACPEWELMKLAGNEPIYERDEAMMVEYIAKRIAAKGYKRRKIAWDAEPMHKRDFEDMKGFVSKIDDPPWRPHRDMIKPIWGKEVMDGPEAWEERPENVRTGFWLDLPKSNIVTWDMREARDEMRPTFFNLFAIGGLIAASFEFVNDPAKWWLHLVGAIVMIGWWSWGISNSTSTVRSLMRSEMKTVPTQQMAIIYLALIALGVLWLKAYFGLSALFAEAKDTSFEARAIKAAICAVWIAPFWFGLRWLSEQYTYRVLFR
;
A
#
# COMPACT_ATOMS: atom_id res chain seq x y z
N MET A 1 11.15 14.12 22.71
CA MET A 1 12.20 14.40 21.71
C MET A 1 11.58 15.09 20.52
N SER A 2 12.21 16.14 19.98
CA SER A 2 11.74 16.74 18.73
C SER A 2 12.03 15.78 17.57
N ALA A 3 11.22 15.79 16.51
CA ALA A 3 11.41 14.92 15.34
C ALA A 3 12.75 15.18 14.60
N ALA A 4 13.47 16.27 14.94
CA ALA A 4 14.78 16.59 14.39
C ALA A 4 15.94 15.92 15.16
N ASP A 5 15.70 15.41 16.38
CA ASP A 5 16.74 14.79 17.22
C ASP A 5 16.77 13.25 17.09
N ALA A 6 15.78 12.67 16.41
CA ALA A 6 15.73 11.24 16.13
C ALA A 6 16.49 10.93 14.82
N ASN A 7 17.79 11.20 14.80
CA ASN A 7 18.66 10.30 14.03
C ASN A 7 18.59 8.97 14.77
N LEU A 8 17.59 8.15 14.40
CA LEU A 8 17.48 6.78 14.87
C LEU A 8 18.76 6.10 14.40
N ASP A 9 19.69 5.95 15.34
CA ASP A 9 20.90 5.19 15.11
C ASP A 9 20.46 3.75 14.84
N MET A 10 20.52 3.39 13.56
CA MET A 10 20.11 2.07 13.09
C MET A 10 20.98 0.97 13.71
N GLU A 11 22.21 1.29 14.12
CA GLU A 11 23.09 0.36 14.81
C GLU A 11 22.60 0.09 16.24
N GLU A 12 22.24 1.14 16.97
CA GLU A 12 21.62 1.03 18.30
C GLU A 12 20.27 0.29 18.24
N LEU A 13 19.43 0.56 17.24
CA LEU A 13 18.16 -0.16 17.07
C LEU A 13 18.38 -1.65 16.78
N ARG A 14 19.34 -1.98 15.90
CA ARG A 14 19.71 -3.38 15.63
C ARG A 14 20.28 -4.06 16.86
N ARG A 15 21.12 -3.36 17.63
CA ARG A 15 21.67 -3.86 18.89
C ARG A 15 20.56 -4.19 19.88
N ARG A 16 19.58 -3.29 20.06
CA ARG A 16 18.41 -3.55 20.93
C ARG A 16 17.55 -4.68 20.42
N ALA A 17 17.31 -4.76 19.11
CA ALA A 17 16.60 -5.88 18.49
C ALA A 17 17.27 -7.22 18.84
N TRP A 18 18.60 -7.23 18.70
CA TRP A 18 19.41 -8.41 18.97
C TRP A 18 19.42 -8.79 20.45
N GLU A 19 19.52 -7.80 21.35
CA GLU A 19 19.51 -8.01 22.80
C GLU A 19 18.19 -8.54 23.33
N THR A 20 17.05 -8.24 22.67
CA THR A 20 15.76 -8.82 23.08
C THR A 20 15.52 -10.21 22.50
N THR A 21 16.20 -10.58 21.42
CA THR A 21 16.17 -11.96 20.88
C THR A 21 17.03 -12.94 21.62
N VAL A 22 18.18 -12.50 22.15
CA VAL A 22 19.11 -13.40 22.82
C VAL A 22 18.75 -13.46 24.31
N PRO A 23 18.39 -14.64 24.86
CA PRO A 23 18.14 -14.79 26.29
C PRO A 23 19.36 -14.32 27.09
N ALA A 24 19.15 -13.71 28.26
CA ALA A 24 20.23 -13.14 29.08
C ALA A 24 21.37 -14.14 29.44
N ASN A 25 21.07 -15.44 29.41
CA ASN A 25 21.99 -16.55 29.64
C ASN A 25 22.23 -17.42 28.38
N GLY A 26 21.68 -17.06 27.22
CA GLY A 26 21.71 -17.85 25.99
C GLY A 26 20.85 -19.12 26.03
N ASP A 27 19.98 -19.28 27.03
CA ASP A 27 19.12 -20.45 27.19
C ASP A 27 17.80 -20.27 26.43
N TYR A 28 17.83 -20.56 25.13
CA TYR A 28 16.66 -20.47 24.26
C TYR A 28 15.55 -21.46 24.67
N GLN A 29 15.89 -22.59 25.29
CA GLN A 29 14.91 -23.57 25.74
C GLN A 29 14.13 -23.03 26.94
N ALA A 30 14.81 -22.48 27.94
CA ALA A 30 14.13 -21.88 29.09
C ALA A 30 13.20 -20.73 28.66
N GLN A 31 13.62 -19.91 27.70
CA GLN A 31 12.76 -18.85 27.15
C GLN A 31 11.53 -19.43 26.43
N ALA A 32 11.70 -20.49 25.64
CA ALA A 32 10.58 -21.17 24.98
C ALA A 32 9.59 -21.77 26.00
N ASP A 33 10.10 -22.40 27.06
CA ASP A 33 9.29 -22.98 28.14
C ASP A 33 8.48 -21.90 28.87
N GLU A 34 9.11 -20.77 29.21
CA GLU A 34 8.44 -19.63 29.85
C GLU A 34 7.35 -19.01 28.97
N ARG A 35 7.58 -18.94 27.65
CA ARG A 35 6.57 -18.49 26.67
C ARG A 35 5.40 -19.47 26.61
N LEU A 36 5.66 -20.78 26.62
CA LEU A 36 4.62 -21.81 26.63
C LEU A 36 3.79 -21.76 27.92
N ASP A 37 4.42 -21.54 29.08
CA ASP A 37 3.74 -21.39 30.36
C ASP A 37 2.81 -20.17 30.39
N TRP A 38 3.26 -19.03 29.85
CA TRP A 38 2.42 -17.84 29.70
C TRP A 38 1.27 -18.08 28.71
N LEU A 39 1.56 -18.68 27.56
CA LEU A 39 0.55 -18.99 26.55
C LEU A 39 -0.55 -19.91 27.09
N GLY A 40 -0.22 -20.83 27.99
CA GLY A 40 -1.18 -21.70 28.67
C GLY A 40 -2.23 -20.96 29.51
N GLN A 41 -1.96 -19.71 29.91
CA GLN A 41 -2.84 -18.86 30.71
C GLN A 41 -3.45 -17.71 29.89
N ALA A 42 -2.88 -17.43 28.71
CA ALA A 42 -3.27 -16.33 27.84
C ALA A 42 -4.58 -16.60 27.07
N SER A 43 -5.28 -15.54 26.66
CA SER A 43 -6.50 -15.67 25.85
C SER A 43 -6.18 -15.90 24.37
N PRO A 44 -7.16 -16.36 23.55
CA PRO A 44 -6.97 -16.44 22.10
C PRO A 44 -6.64 -15.10 21.42
N GLU A 45 -7.08 -13.96 21.97
CA GLU A 45 -6.63 -12.65 21.48
C GLU A 45 -5.15 -12.41 21.79
N GLU A 46 -4.69 -12.76 22.99
CA GLU A 46 -3.27 -12.67 23.34
C GLU A 46 -2.40 -13.59 22.49
N TRP A 47 -2.87 -14.80 22.16
CA TRP A 47 -2.18 -15.68 21.21
C TRP A 47 -2.06 -15.04 19.83
N HIS A 48 -3.10 -14.33 19.38
CA HIS A 48 -3.04 -13.61 18.11
C HIS A 48 -2.01 -12.49 18.16
N ARG A 49 -2.00 -11.67 19.22
CA ARG A 49 -1.02 -10.60 19.39
C ARG A 49 0.41 -11.14 19.46
N PHE A 50 0.62 -12.20 20.25
CA PHE A 50 1.90 -12.90 20.33
C PHE A 50 2.36 -13.36 18.94
N ALA A 51 1.48 -14.02 18.17
CA ALA A 51 1.82 -14.47 16.82
C ALA A 51 2.18 -13.30 15.88
N THR A 52 1.45 -12.18 15.95
CA THR A 52 1.71 -10.98 15.12
C THR A 52 3.00 -10.25 15.47
N GLY A 53 3.41 -10.31 16.73
CA GLY A 53 4.67 -9.70 17.20
C GLY A 53 5.85 -10.68 17.23
N PHE A 54 5.64 -11.95 16.85
CA PHE A 54 6.64 -12.99 17.01
C PHE A 54 7.87 -12.73 16.14
N ASN A 55 9.05 -12.92 16.72
CA ASN A 55 10.27 -12.89 15.93
C ASN A 55 10.52 -14.28 15.31
N TRP A 56 10.41 -14.36 13.99
CA TRP A 56 10.58 -15.59 13.21
C TRP A 56 12.00 -16.17 13.23
N SER A 57 12.98 -15.47 13.82
CA SER A 57 14.30 -16.03 14.13
C SER A 57 14.37 -16.78 15.47
N ASP A 58 13.33 -16.71 16.29
CA ASP A 58 13.23 -17.44 17.56
C ASP A 58 12.71 -18.88 17.33
N ASP A 59 12.76 -19.72 18.38
CA ASP A 59 12.15 -21.05 18.35
C ASP A 59 10.63 -20.97 18.08
N ILE A 60 10.18 -21.59 16.99
CA ILE A 60 8.80 -21.61 16.53
C ILE A 60 7.86 -22.47 17.38
N ALA A 61 8.37 -23.22 18.36
CA ALA A 61 7.56 -24.10 19.22
C ALA A 61 6.31 -23.42 19.82
N PRO A 62 6.36 -22.16 20.30
CA PRO A 62 5.19 -21.43 20.77
C PRO A 62 4.13 -21.21 19.66
N LEU A 63 4.54 -20.83 18.45
CA LEU A 63 3.62 -20.68 17.31
C LEU A 63 2.95 -22.01 16.96
N TYR A 64 3.72 -23.10 16.96
CA TYR A 64 3.19 -24.41 16.65
C TYR A 64 2.25 -24.92 17.76
N TRP A 65 2.53 -24.59 19.03
CA TRP A 65 1.60 -24.85 20.14
C TRP A 65 0.27 -24.11 19.94
N ILE A 66 0.31 -22.80 19.62
CA ILE A 66 -0.89 -21.99 19.35
C ILE A 66 -1.69 -22.60 18.19
N ALA A 67 -1.03 -22.93 17.08
CA ALA A 67 -1.67 -23.47 15.88
C ALA A 67 -2.36 -24.83 16.12
N ARG A 68 -1.89 -25.62 17.10
CA ARG A 68 -2.47 -26.92 17.50
C ARG A 68 -3.55 -26.80 18.57
N HIS A 69 -3.62 -25.70 19.31
CA HIS A 69 -4.60 -25.53 20.37
C HIS A 69 -6.05 -25.58 19.82
N GLU A 70 -6.99 -26.15 20.58
CA GLU A 70 -8.39 -26.28 20.15
C GLU A 70 -9.11 -24.92 20.04
N GLN A 71 -8.70 -23.97 20.88
CA GLN A 71 -9.24 -22.61 20.93
C GLN A 71 -8.54 -21.65 19.97
N CYS A 72 -7.60 -22.13 19.15
CA CYS A 72 -6.92 -21.30 18.16
C CYS A 72 -7.94 -20.66 17.21
N GLU A 73 -7.87 -19.33 17.06
CA GLU A 73 -8.67 -18.59 16.09
C GLU A 73 -8.14 -18.87 14.68
N MET A 74 -9.04 -19.06 13.72
CA MET A 74 -8.65 -19.26 12.32
C MET A 74 -7.75 -18.13 11.80
N ALA A 75 -8.00 -16.88 12.22
CA ALA A 75 -7.18 -15.72 11.89
C ALA A 75 -5.73 -15.87 12.39
N THR A 76 -5.52 -16.37 13.60
CA THR A 76 -4.18 -16.62 14.15
C THR A 76 -3.45 -17.71 13.38
N ALA A 77 -4.14 -18.81 13.07
CA ALA A 77 -3.55 -19.88 12.27
C ALA A 77 -3.18 -19.40 10.86
N LEU A 78 -4.00 -18.54 10.24
CA LEU A 78 -3.71 -17.96 8.92
C LEU A 78 -2.55 -16.98 8.96
N HIS A 79 -2.45 -16.15 10.00
CA HIS A 79 -1.31 -15.28 10.19
C HIS A 79 -0.01 -16.09 10.25
N VAL A 80 0.05 -17.11 11.13
CA VAL A 80 1.22 -18.01 11.24
C VAL A 80 1.49 -18.73 9.92
N PHE A 81 0.46 -19.25 9.26
CA PHE A 81 0.60 -19.98 8.01
C PHE A 81 1.27 -19.16 6.90
N TRP A 82 0.84 -17.91 6.71
CA TRP A 82 1.32 -17.07 5.61
C TRP A 82 2.67 -16.41 5.91
N HIS A 83 2.94 -16.05 7.17
CA HIS A 83 4.25 -15.52 7.55
C HIS A 83 5.37 -16.57 7.54
N ALA A 84 5.03 -17.85 7.60
CA ALA A 84 5.96 -18.97 7.43
C ALA A 84 6.32 -19.25 5.95
N CYS A 85 5.95 -18.37 5.00
CA CYS A 85 6.24 -18.50 3.57
C CYS A 85 5.89 -19.90 3.01
N PRO A 86 4.60 -20.31 3.11
CA PRO A 86 4.18 -21.69 2.93
C PRO A 86 4.39 -22.22 1.51
N GLU A 87 4.51 -21.33 0.52
CA GLU A 87 4.78 -21.68 -0.86
C GLU A 87 6.11 -22.42 -1.03
N TRP A 88 7.16 -22.00 -0.33
CA TRP A 88 8.47 -22.66 -0.42
C TRP A 88 8.43 -24.05 0.20
N GLU A 89 7.90 -24.14 1.41
CA GLU A 89 7.96 -25.37 2.19
C GLU A 89 6.98 -26.42 1.69
N LEU A 90 5.76 -26.01 1.38
CA LEU A 90 4.74 -26.96 0.96
C LEU A 90 4.94 -27.46 -0.48
N MET A 91 5.50 -26.64 -1.39
CA MET A 91 5.85 -27.10 -2.73
C MET A 91 7.01 -28.10 -2.68
N LYS A 92 8.05 -27.85 -1.86
CA LYS A 92 9.12 -28.82 -1.62
C LYS A 92 8.59 -30.13 -1.03
N LEU A 93 7.72 -30.05 -0.02
CA LEU A 93 7.06 -31.23 0.57
C LEU A 93 6.31 -32.03 -0.49
N ALA A 94 5.50 -31.35 -1.31
CA ALA A 94 4.71 -32.01 -2.34
C ALA A 94 5.58 -32.57 -3.48
N GLY A 95 6.73 -31.96 -3.77
CA GLY A 95 7.73 -32.44 -4.72
C GLY A 95 8.66 -33.54 -4.17
N ASN A 96 8.52 -33.93 -2.91
CA ASN A 96 9.42 -34.86 -2.21
C ASN A 96 10.90 -34.38 -2.21
N GLU A 97 11.09 -33.06 -2.14
CA GLU A 97 12.40 -32.43 -2.05
C GLU A 97 12.90 -32.38 -0.60
N PRO A 98 14.22 -32.39 -0.35
CA PRO A 98 14.76 -32.28 0.99
C PRO A 98 14.46 -30.90 1.60
N ILE A 99 13.99 -30.91 2.84
CA ILE A 99 13.68 -29.71 3.62
C ILE A 99 14.67 -29.60 4.78
N TYR A 100 15.34 -28.45 4.85
CA TYR A 100 16.32 -28.13 5.88
C TYR A 100 15.63 -27.68 7.17
N GLU A 101 14.59 -26.86 7.07
CA GLU A 101 13.79 -26.33 8.19
C GLU A 101 12.53 -27.18 8.42
N ARG A 102 12.74 -28.39 8.93
CA ARG A 102 11.67 -29.39 9.05
C ARG A 102 10.52 -28.93 9.95
N ASP A 103 10.80 -28.15 10.98
CA ASP A 103 9.79 -27.79 11.97
C ASP A 103 8.78 -26.77 11.40
N GLU A 104 9.25 -25.79 10.61
CA GLU A 104 8.37 -24.84 9.92
C GLU A 104 7.50 -25.55 8.89
N ALA A 105 8.09 -26.40 8.05
CA ALA A 105 7.36 -27.20 7.08
C ALA A 105 6.30 -28.09 7.75
N MET A 106 6.62 -28.71 8.89
CA MET A 106 5.66 -29.50 9.68
C MET A 106 4.53 -28.65 10.24
N MET A 107 4.82 -27.45 10.77
CA MET A 107 3.81 -26.53 11.28
C MET A 107 2.87 -26.07 10.16
N VAL A 108 3.42 -25.64 9.03
CA VAL A 108 2.65 -25.16 7.87
C VAL A 108 1.80 -26.29 7.28
N GLU A 109 2.35 -27.51 7.14
CA GLU A 109 1.60 -28.68 6.68
C GLU A 109 0.45 -29.02 7.64
N TYR A 110 0.71 -28.99 8.95
CA TYR A 110 -0.31 -29.22 9.97
C TYR A 110 -1.46 -28.21 9.84
N ILE A 111 -1.14 -26.92 9.74
CA ILE A 111 -2.16 -25.86 9.60
C ILE A 111 -2.97 -26.09 8.32
N ALA A 112 -2.31 -26.37 7.19
CA ALA A 112 -2.99 -26.64 5.92
C ALA A 112 -3.98 -27.80 6.02
N LYS A 113 -3.54 -28.94 6.58
CA LYS A 113 -4.37 -30.12 6.81
C LYS A 113 -5.53 -29.81 7.75
N ARG A 114 -5.29 -29.06 8.83
CA ARG A 114 -6.33 -28.69 9.80
C ARG A 114 -7.36 -27.71 9.22
N ILE A 115 -6.95 -26.78 8.37
CA ILE A 115 -7.87 -25.89 7.62
C ILE A 115 -8.75 -26.73 6.69
N ALA A 116 -8.16 -27.64 5.90
CA ALA A 116 -8.91 -28.51 4.99
C ALA A 116 -9.93 -29.39 5.73
N ALA A 117 -9.58 -29.88 6.92
CA ALA A 117 -10.46 -30.61 7.82
C ALA A 117 -11.49 -29.74 8.55
N LYS A 118 -11.51 -28.41 8.33
CA LYS A 118 -12.34 -27.43 9.04
C LYS A 118 -12.17 -27.53 10.56
N GLY A 119 -10.93 -27.76 11.02
CA GLY A 119 -10.57 -27.98 12.41
C GLY A 119 -10.58 -26.71 13.27
N TYR A 120 -10.35 -25.54 12.68
CA TYR A 120 -10.45 -24.24 13.38
C TYR A 120 -11.91 -23.79 13.47
N LYS A 121 -12.50 -23.91 14.67
CA LYS A 121 -13.92 -23.62 14.90
C LYS A 121 -14.20 -22.15 15.19
N ARG A 122 -13.21 -21.42 15.70
CA ARG A 122 -13.35 -20.02 16.11
C ARG A 122 -12.94 -19.04 15.00
N ARG A 123 -13.75 -17.99 14.83
CA ARG A 123 -13.64 -16.97 13.78
C ARG A 123 -14.06 -15.60 14.31
N LYS A 124 -13.56 -15.21 15.49
CA LYS A 124 -13.90 -13.95 16.15
C LYS A 124 -12.92 -12.83 15.81
N ILE A 125 -11.70 -13.17 15.41
CA ILE A 125 -10.67 -12.21 15.03
C ILE A 125 -10.75 -11.97 13.51
N ALA A 126 -10.68 -10.69 13.12
CA ALA A 126 -10.67 -10.32 11.72
C ALA A 126 -9.35 -10.72 11.05
N TRP A 127 -9.43 -11.11 9.77
CA TRP A 127 -8.25 -11.39 8.97
C TRP A 127 -8.59 -11.24 7.49
N ASP A 128 -7.67 -10.69 6.71
CA ASP A 128 -7.78 -10.68 5.25
C ASP A 128 -6.42 -11.04 4.64
N ALA A 129 -6.46 -11.73 3.51
CA ALA A 129 -5.28 -12.10 2.76
C ALA A 129 -4.73 -10.88 2.00
N GLU A 130 -3.46 -10.60 2.21
CA GLU A 130 -2.72 -9.63 1.40
C GLU A 130 -2.66 -10.05 -0.08
N PRO A 131 -2.42 -9.11 -1.01
CA PRO A 131 -2.29 -9.42 -2.42
C PRO A 131 -1.23 -10.48 -2.72
N MET A 132 -0.13 -10.50 -1.96
CA MET A 132 0.94 -11.49 -2.10
C MET A 132 0.44 -12.89 -1.72
N HIS A 133 -0.15 -13.05 -0.54
CA HIS A 133 -0.74 -14.33 -0.10
C HIS A 133 -1.76 -14.90 -1.10
N LYS A 134 -2.56 -14.03 -1.75
CA LYS A 134 -3.51 -14.45 -2.81
C LYS A 134 -2.80 -14.99 -4.05
N ARG A 135 -1.66 -14.39 -4.43
CA ARG A 135 -0.81 -14.88 -5.53
C ARG A 135 -0.20 -16.22 -5.15
N ASP A 136 0.44 -16.30 -3.99
CA ASP A 136 1.13 -17.50 -3.51
C ASP A 136 0.15 -18.68 -3.38
N PHE A 137 -1.09 -18.41 -2.97
CA PHE A 137 -2.16 -19.40 -2.97
C PHE A 137 -2.44 -19.98 -4.36
N GLU A 138 -2.56 -19.13 -5.39
CA GLU A 138 -2.84 -19.60 -6.75
C GLU A 138 -1.63 -20.34 -7.34
N ASP A 139 -0.40 -19.92 -7.01
CA ASP A 139 0.82 -20.62 -7.40
C ASP A 139 0.91 -22.01 -6.75
N MET A 140 0.67 -22.10 -5.44
CA MET A 140 0.58 -23.37 -4.70
C MET A 140 -0.49 -24.29 -5.30
N LYS A 141 -1.68 -23.76 -5.59
CA LYS A 141 -2.78 -24.50 -6.21
C LYS A 141 -2.43 -24.99 -7.61
N GLY A 142 -1.77 -24.15 -8.41
CA GLY A 142 -1.27 -24.51 -9.74
C GLY A 142 -0.23 -25.63 -9.67
N PHE A 143 0.71 -25.54 -8.73
CA PHE A 143 1.74 -26.56 -8.50
C PHE A 143 1.13 -27.90 -8.06
N VAL A 144 0.34 -27.88 -6.98
CA VAL A 144 -0.29 -29.07 -6.39
C VAL A 144 -1.24 -29.78 -7.35
N SER A 145 -1.90 -29.04 -8.26
CA SER A 145 -2.79 -29.63 -9.26
C SER A 145 -2.10 -30.57 -10.26
N LYS A 146 -0.76 -30.51 -10.37
CA LYS A 146 0.05 -31.34 -11.25
C LYS A 146 0.52 -32.65 -10.58
N ILE A 147 0.19 -32.84 -9.31
CA ILE A 147 0.59 -33.99 -8.51
C ILE A 147 -0.64 -34.89 -8.35
N ASP A 148 -0.51 -36.18 -8.68
CA ASP A 148 -1.62 -37.13 -8.70
C ASP A 148 -2.24 -37.33 -7.30
N ASP A 149 -1.39 -37.51 -6.28
CA ASP A 149 -1.77 -37.69 -4.88
C ASP A 149 -0.95 -36.80 -3.94
N PRO A 150 -1.27 -35.49 -3.86
CA PRO A 150 -0.50 -34.56 -3.06
C PRO A 150 -0.76 -34.77 -1.56
N PRO A 151 0.27 -34.65 -0.69
CA PRO A 151 0.15 -34.87 0.76
C PRO A 151 -0.81 -33.90 1.46
N TRP A 152 -1.13 -32.78 0.81
CA TRP A 152 -2.09 -31.77 1.24
C TRP A 152 -2.67 -31.08 -0.01
N ARG A 153 -3.79 -30.38 0.15
CA ARG A 153 -4.41 -29.59 -0.94
C ARG A 153 -4.73 -28.19 -0.45
N PRO A 154 -4.39 -27.12 -1.20
CA PRO A 154 -4.80 -25.76 -0.86
C PRO A 154 -6.32 -25.67 -0.70
N HIS A 155 -6.77 -25.15 0.44
CA HIS A 155 -8.18 -24.99 0.74
C HIS A 155 -8.55 -23.50 0.64
N ARG A 156 -9.69 -23.17 0.03
CA ARG A 156 -10.12 -21.78 -0.21
C ARG A 156 -10.17 -20.90 1.05
N ASP A 157 -10.38 -21.51 2.23
CA ASP A 157 -10.41 -20.78 3.49
C ASP A 157 -9.03 -20.22 3.88
N MET A 158 -7.94 -20.62 3.20
CA MET A 158 -6.61 -20.04 3.37
C MET A 158 -6.51 -18.58 2.92
N ILE A 159 -7.37 -18.14 2.00
CA ILE A 159 -7.38 -16.76 1.47
C ILE A 159 -8.72 -16.05 1.69
N LYS A 160 -9.67 -16.72 2.35
CA LYS A 160 -11.01 -16.17 2.54
C LYS A 160 -10.98 -15.12 3.67
N PRO A 161 -11.47 -13.89 3.43
CA PRO A 161 -11.58 -12.90 4.50
C PRO A 161 -12.45 -13.42 5.65
N ILE A 162 -12.03 -13.10 6.87
CA ILE A 162 -12.73 -13.38 8.11
C ILE A 162 -13.14 -12.05 8.72
N TRP A 163 -14.44 -11.89 8.93
CA TRP A 163 -14.99 -10.74 9.63
C TRP A 163 -14.92 -10.97 11.14
N GLY A 164 -14.46 -9.98 11.89
CA GLY A 164 -14.28 -10.10 13.34
C GLY A 164 -13.78 -8.83 13.98
N LYS A 165 -13.33 -8.95 15.23
CA LYS A 165 -12.60 -7.92 15.95
C LYS A 165 -11.18 -7.82 15.40
N GLU A 166 -10.74 -6.62 15.06
CA GLU A 166 -9.34 -6.35 14.77
C GLU A 166 -8.54 -6.45 16.09
N VAL A 167 -7.55 -7.35 16.10
CA VAL A 167 -6.67 -7.57 17.25
C VAL A 167 -5.27 -7.28 16.76
N MET A 168 -4.71 -6.16 17.22
CA MET A 168 -3.34 -5.76 16.92
C MET A 168 -2.52 -5.84 18.21
N ASP A 169 -1.23 -6.10 18.05
CA ASP A 169 -0.28 -5.88 19.12
C ASP A 169 -0.02 -4.38 19.27
N GLY A 170 -0.33 -3.84 20.44
CA GLY A 170 -0.20 -2.41 20.75
C GLY A 170 0.77 -2.20 21.91
N PRO A 171 1.19 -0.95 22.18
CA PRO A 171 2.19 -0.67 23.20
C PRO A 171 1.75 -1.16 24.59
N GLU A 172 0.49 -0.91 24.95
CA GLU A 172 -0.09 -1.33 26.24
C GLU A 172 -0.04 -2.86 26.39
N ALA A 173 -0.51 -3.60 25.37
CA ALA A 173 -0.52 -5.06 25.39
C ALA A 173 0.90 -5.66 25.39
N TRP A 174 1.84 -5.01 24.71
CA TRP A 174 3.24 -5.42 24.70
C TRP A 174 3.90 -5.19 26.08
N GLU A 175 3.65 -4.05 26.71
CA GLU A 175 4.17 -3.72 28.05
C GLU A 175 3.57 -4.59 29.17
N GLU A 176 2.32 -5.05 29.02
CA GLU A 176 1.71 -5.95 29.99
C GLU A 176 2.33 -7.36 29.98
N ARG A 177 3.03 -7.75 28.91
CA ARG A 177 3.70 -9.05 28.84
C ARG A 177 4.91 -9.12 29.77
N PRO A 178 5.15 -10.28 30.40
CA PRO A 178 6.42 -10.58 31.05
C PRO A 178 7.59 -10.35 30.08
N GLU A 179 8.70 -9.79 30.57
CA GLU A 179 9.85 -9.39 29.75
C GLU A 179 10.42 -10.55 28.92
N ASN A 180 10.47 -11.75 29.51
CA ASN A 180 10.89 -12.99 28.88
C ASN A 180 9.95 -13.52 27.77
N VAL A 181 8.71 -13.02 27.71
CA VAL A 181 7.71 -13.38 26.70
C VAL A 181 7.70 -12.37 25.54
N ARG A 182 8.20 -11.15 25.76
CA ARG A 182 8.23 -10.11 24.73
C ARG A 182 9.16 -10.53 23.59
N THR A 183 8.62 -10.57 22.39
CA THR A 183 9.39 -10.75 21.16
C THR A 183 9.67 -9.37 20.57
N GLY A 184 10.94 -9.04 20.36
CA GLY A 184 11.37 -7.75 19.82
C GLY A 184 11.29 -6.59 20.83
N PHE A 185 11.14 -5.36 20.33
CA PHE A 185 10.97 -4.16 21.14
C PHE A 185 9.94 -3.23 20.50
N TRP A 186 9.14 -2.55 21.32
CA TRP A 186 8.23 -1.53 20.82
C TRP A 186 9.00 -0.23 20.55
N LEU A 187 8.85 0.31 19.34
CA LEU A 187 9.40 1.61 18.97
C LEU A 187 8.26 2.55 18.59
N ASP A 188 7.98 3.52 19.46
CA ASP A 188 7.13 4.65 19.11
C ASP A 188 7.87 5.54 18.12
N LEU A 189 7.74 5.20 16.83
CA LEU A 189 8.12 6.11 15.77
C LEU A 189 7.22 7.34 15.89
N PRO A 190 7.77 8.55 16.05
CA PRO A 190 6.94 9.76 16.10
C PRO A 190 6.07 9.76 14.86
N LYS A 191 4.73 9.84 14.97
CA LYS A 191 3.77 9.77 13.84
C LYS A 191 4.36 10.43 12.63
N SER A 192 4.99 9.63 11.80
CA SER A 192 6.03 10.18 10.99
C SER A 192 5.31 10.69 9.75
N ASN A 193 5.62 11.92 9.36
CA ASN A 193 5.44 12.29 7.96
C ASN A 193 6.47 11.54 7.09
N ILE A 194 6.87 10.31 7.44
CA ILE A 194 7.67 9.44 6.58
C ILE A 194 6.69 9.00 5.51
N VAL A 195 6.65 9.84 4.49
CA VAL A 195 6.35 9.41 3.13
C VAL A 195 7.33 8.27 2.90
N THR A 196 6.84 7.03 2.97
CA THR A 196 7.62 5.85 2.59
C THR A 196 8.12 6.08 1.16
N TRP A 197 9.19 5.40 0.79
CA TRP A 197 9.75 5.54 -0.54
C TRP A 197 8.66 5.31 -1.61
N ASP A 198 7.80 4.32 -1.39
CA ASP A 198 6.64 3.98 -2.24
C ASP A 198 5.58 5.09 -2.28
N MET A 199 5.33 5.79 -1.17
CA MET A 199 4.41 6.94 -1.14
C MET A 199 5.00 8.16 -1.89
N ARG A 200 6.33 8.36 -1.90
CA ARG A 200 6.96 9.43 -2.69
C ARG A 200 6.91 9.10 -4.16
N GLU A 201 7.18 7.85 -4.50
CA GLU A 201 7.11 7.37 -5.88
C GLU A 201 5.68 7.46 -6.41
N ALA A 202 4.69 6.94 -5.68
CA ALA A 202 3.27 7.05 -6.03
C ALA A 202 2.80 8.51 -6.18
N ARG A 203 3.24 9.43 -5.33
CA ARG A 203 2.97 10.87 -5.45
C ARG A 203 3.59 11.47 -6.72
N ASP A 204 4.84 11.11 -7.00
CA ASP A 204 5.61 11.63 -8.13
C ASP A 204 5.07 11.08 -9.46
N GLU A 205 4.48 9.89 -9.41
CA GLU A 205 3.82 9.15 -10.49
C GLU A 205 2.35 9.50 -10.73
N MET A 206 1.62 9.94 -9.71
CA MET A 206 0.26 10.47 -9.90
C MET A 206 0.27 11.86 -10.56
N ARG A 207 1.36 12.62 -10.38
CA ARG A 207 1.53 13.99 -10.90
C ARG A 207 1.21 14.10 -12.41
N PRO A 208 1.74 13.24 -13.29
CA PRO A 208 1.44 13.24 -14.72
C PRO A 208 -0.02 12.89 -15.03
N THR A 209 -0.64 11.98 -14.27
CA THR A 209 -2.05 11.59 -14.47
C THR A 209 -3.02 12.76 -14.22
N PHE A 210 -2.76 13.58 -13.19
CA PHE A 210 -3.52 14.81 -12.94
C PHE A 210 -3.32 15.84 -14.07
N PHE A 211 -2.10 15.99 -14.59
CA PHE A 211 -1.84 16.86 -15.74
C PHE A 211 -2.57 16.38 -17.01
N ASN A 212 -2.71 15.06 -17.20
CA ASN A 212 -3.39 14.49 -18.36
C ASN A 212 -4.89 14.81 -18.39
N LEU A 213 -5.57 14.74 -17.24
CA LEU A 213 -7.01 15.04 -17.17
C LEU A 213 -7.32 16.52 -17.40
N PHE A 214 -6.44 17.41 -16.94
CA PHE A 214 -6.57 18.85 -17.19
C PHE A 214 -6.34 19.19 -18.67
N ALA A 215 -5.36 18.55 -19.32
CA ALA A 215 -5.09 18.72 -20.75
C ALA A 215 -6.24 18.23 -21.64
N ILE A 216 -6.91 17.14 -21.25
CA ILE A 216 -8.13 16.67 -21.92
C ILE A 216 -9.25 17.72 -21.83
N GLY A 217 -9.45 18.35 -20.66
CA GLY A 217 -10.35 19.50 -20.51
C GLY A 217 -9.97 20.67 -21.42
N GLY A 218 -8.66 20.95 -21.53
CA GLY A 218 -8.01 21.83 -22.51
C GLY A 218 -8.47 21.61 -23.95
N LEU A 219 -8.26 20.39 -24.41
CA LEU A 219 -8.59 19.93 -25.76
C LEU A 219 -10.09 20.01 -26.05
N ILE A 220 -10.93 19.60 -25.10
CA ILE A 220 -12.39 19.67 -25.26
C ILE A 220 -12.86 21.12 -25.40
N ALA A 221 -12.38 22.03 -24.54
CA ALA A 221 -12.75 23.45 -24.63
C ALA A 221 -12.25 24.10 -25.93
N ALA A 222 -11.01 23.80 -26.35
CA ALA A 222 -10.47 24.27 -27.63
C ALA A 222 -11.27 23.72 -28.83
N SER A 223 -11.80 22.49 -28.72
CA SER A 223 -12.65 21.88 -29.75
C SER A 223 -14.02 22.57 -29.85
N PHE A 224 -14.57 23.10 -28.75
CA PHE A 224 -15.81 23.89 -28.78
C PHE A 224 -15.58 25.29 -29.39
N GLU A 225 -14.45 25.94 -29.09
CA GLU A 225 -14.05 27.21 -29.73
C GLU A 225 -13.79 27.02 -31.24
N PHE A 226 -13.19 25.90 -31.64
CA PHE A 226 -12.98 25.52 -33.04
C PHE A 226 -14.26 25.51 -33.89
N VAL A 227 -15.40 25.10 -33.30
CA VAL A 227 -16.70 25.12 -33.98
C VAL A 227 -17.19 26.55 -34.25
N ASN A 228 -16.74 27.52 -33.45
CA ASN A 228 -17.25 28.89 -33.50
C ASN A 228 -16.43 29.83 -34.41
N ASP A 229 -15.13 29.59 -34.66
CA ASP A 229 -14.30 30.45 -35.52
C ASP A 229 -13.25 29.66 -36.36
N PRO A 230 -13.62 29.27 -37.60
CA PRO A 230 -12.76 28.46 -38.48
C PRO A 230 -11.47 29.16 -38.93
N ALA A 231 -11.40 30.49 -38.89
CA ALA A 231 -10.26 31.24 -39.44
C ALA A 231 -8.98 31.08 -38.59
N LYS A 232 -9.13 30.72 -37.32
CA LYS A 232 -8.02 30.55 -36.36
C LYS A 232 -7.56 29.10 -36.22
N TRP A 233 -8.10 28.18 -37.02
CA TRP A 233 -7.93 26.73 -36.86
C TRP A 233 -6.46 26.28 -36.80
N TRP A 234 -5.57 26.90 -37.59
CA TRP A 234 -4.17 26.48 -37.69
C TRP A 234 -3.35 26.81 -36.43
N LEU A 235 -3.65 27.93 -35.75
CA LEU A 235 -3.00 28.32 -34.49
C LEU A 235 -3.39 27.37 -33.36
N HIS A 236 -4.66 27.00 -33.30
CA HIS A 236 -5.17 26.02 -32.33
C HIS A 236 -4.66 24.61 -32.63
N LEU A 237 -4.53 24.23 -33.91
CA LEU A 237 -3.97 22.94 -34.31
C LEU A 237 -2.49 22.82 -33.92
N VAL A 238 -1.67 23.84 -34.19
CA VAL A 238 -0.25 23.84 -33.80
C VAL A 238 -0.10 23.78 -32.27
N GLY A 239 -0.90 24.56 -31.53
CA GLY A 239 -0.93 24.50 -30.07
C GLY A 239 -1.35 23.13 -29.53
N ALA A 240 -2.35 22.50 -30.14
CA ALA A 240 -2.79 21.15 -29.79
C ALA A 240 -1.72 20.10 -30.12
N ILE A 241 -1.06 20.17 -31.28
CA ILE A 241 0.01 19.24 -31.67
C ILE A 241 1.21 19.35 -30.72
N VAL A 242 1.64 20.57 -30.37
CA VAL A 242 2.75 20.79 -29.44
C VAL A 242 2.39 20.28 -28.04
N MET A 243 1.16 20.53 -27.58
CA MET A 243 0.68 19.95 -26.32
C MET A 243 0.62 18.43 -26.37
N ILE A 244 0.05 17.84 -27.42
CA ILE A 244 -0.06 16.38 -27.59
C ILE A 244 1.33 15.73 -27.66
N GLY A 245 2.30 16.33 -28.35
CA GLY A 245 3.67 15.84 -28.41
C GLY A 245 4.38 15.87 -27.06
N TRP A 246 4.26 16.98 -26.33
CA TRP A 246 4.77 17.10 -24.95
C TRP A 246 4.07 16.10 -24.01
N TRP A 247 2.78 15.85 -24.23
CA TRP A 247 1.91 14.95 -23.48
C TRP A 247 2.24 13.47 -23.71
N SER A 248 2.43 13.04 -24.96
CA SER A 248 2.82 11.67 -25.30
C SER A 248 4.19 11.32 -24.73
N TRP A 249 5.12 12.28 -24.71
CA TRP A 249 6.42 12.11 -24.06
C TRP A 249 6.30 11.95 -22.53
N GLY A 250 5.48 12.77 -21.88
CA GLY A 250 5.20 12.65 -20.45
C GLY A 250 4.50 11.33 -20.07
N ILE A 251 3.49 10.91 -20.83
CA ILE A 251 2.75 9.65 -20.61
C ILE A 251 3.66 8.44 -20.75
N SER A 252 4.51 8.40 -21.78
CA SER A 252 5.45 7.28 -21.99
C SER A 252 6.39 7.10 -20.80
N ASN A 253 6.81 8.19 -20.16
CA ASN A 253 7.68 8.14 -18.98
C ASN A 253 6.95 7.82 -17.67
N SER A 254 5.62 7.99 -17.62
CA SER A 254 4.84 7.87 -16.37
C SER A 254 4.08 6.55 -16.27
N THR A 255 3.62 6.01 -17.39
CA THR A 255 2.67 4.87 -17.41
C THR A 255 3.31 3.50 -17.23
N SER A 256 4.61 3.35 -17.47
CA SER A 256 5.33 2.10 -17.14
C SER A 256 5.45 1.89 -15.63
N THR A 257 5.60 2.98 -14.87
CA THR A 257 5.97 2.94 -13.45
C THR A 257 4.73 3.02 -12.55
N VAL A 258 3.74 3.87 -12.89
CA VAL A 258 2.39 3.88 -12.25
C VAL A 258 1.71 2.51 -12.29
N ARG A 259 1.87 1.76 -13.39
CA ARG A 259 1.32 0.40 -13.52
C ARG A 259 2.05 -0.62 -12.65
N SER A 260 3.30 -0.36 -12.30
CA SER A 260 4.08 -1.18 -11.37
C SER A 260 3.62 -0.92 -9.93
N LEU A 261 3.50 0.35 -9.53
CA LEU A 261 3.11 0.73 -8.16
C LEU A 261 1.63 0.52 -7.82
N MET A 262 0.70 0.74 -8.75
CA MET A 262 -0.71 0.41 -8.50
C MET A 262 -0.97 -1.10 -8.37
N ARG A 263 0.02 -1.96 -8.69
CA ARG A 263 -0.06 -3.41 -8.50
C ARG A 263 0.48 -3.88 -7.15
N SER A 264 1.27 -3.07 -6.43
CA SER A 264 1.99 -3.57 -5.25
C SER A 264 1.30 -3.24 -3.92
N GLU A 265 0.90 -2.00 -3.59
CA GLU A 265 0.67 -1.70 -2.15
C GLU A 265 -0.45 -0.71 -1.72
N MET A 266 -1.22 -0.10 -2.63
CA MET A 266 -2.27 0.84 -2.15
C MET A 266 -3.60 0.14 -1.81
N LYS A 267 -4.12 0.41 -0.60
CA LYS A 267 -5.52 0.13 -0.22
C LYS A 267 -6.45 0.59 -1.35
N THR A 268 -7.42 -0.23 -1.71
CA THR A 268 -8.42 0.10 -2.74
C THR A 268 -9.13 1.41 -2.40
N VAL A 269 -8.71 2.51 -3.03
CA VAL A 269 -9.41 3.78 -2.95
C VAL A 269 -10.82 3.55 -3.52
N PRO A 270 -11.90 3.92 -2.81
CA PRO A 270 -13.25 3.72 -3.30
C PRO A 270 -13.40 4.36 -4.68
N THR A 271 -13.72 3.55 -5.70
CA THR A 271 -13.73 3.95 -7.11
C THR A 271 -14.61 5.18 -7.36
N GLN A 272 -15.66 5.34 -6.55
CA GLN A 272 -16.58 6.48 -6.59
C GLN A 272 -15.95 7.80 -6.13
N GLN A 273 -15.14 7.80 -5.08
CA GLN A 273 -14.49 9.03 -4.60
C GLN A 273 -13.48 9.55 -5.63
N MET A 274 -12.69 8.65 -6.21
CA MET A 274 -11.77 9.00 -7.31
C MET A 274 -12.52 9.53 -8.53
N ALA A 275 -13.64 8.90 -8.92
CA ALA A 275 -14.46 9.40 -10.02
C ALA A 275 -15.00 10.82 -9.75
N ILE A 276 -15.46 11.11 -8.54
CA ILE A 276 -15.94 12.45 -8.17
C ILE A 276 -14.81 13.48 -8.23
N ILE A 277 -13.62 13.16 -7.71
CA ILE A 277 -12.46 14.05 -7.74
C ILE A 277 -12.06 14.33 -9.20
N TYR A 278 -12.01 13.31 -10.05
CA TYR A 278 -11.68 13.48 -11.46
C TYR A 278 -12.72 14.32 -12.20
N LEU A 279 -14.01 14.10 -11.97
CA LEU A 279 -15.08 14.92 -12.55
C LEU A 279 -14.99 16.38 -12.08
N ALA A 280 -14.68 16.62 -10.81
CA ALA A 280 -14.51 17.98 -10.27
C ALA A 280 -13.32 18.71 -10.92
N LEU A 281 -12.20 18.01 -11.13
CA LEU A 281 -11.01 18.58 -11.79
C LEU A 281 -11.26 18.88 -13.27
N ILE A 282 -11.98 18.00 -13.97
CA ILE A 282 -12.41 18.24 -15.36
C ILE A 282 -13.31 19.48 -15.41
N ALA A 283 -14.31 19.58 -14.53
CA ALA A 283 -15.21 20.72 -14.47
C ALA A 283 -14.46 22.04 -14.18
N LEU A 284 -13.50 22.01 -13.25
CA LEU A 284 -12.66 23.16 -12.92
C LEU A 284 -11.78 23.57 -14.10
N GLY A 285 -11.18 22.61 -14.82
CA GLY A 285 -10.39 22.87 -16.03
C GLY A 285 -11.23 23.52 -17.13
N VAL A 286 -12.45 23.02 -17.35
CA VAL A 286 -13.40 23.62 -18.31
C VAL A 286 -13.78 25.05 -17.92
N LEU A 287 -14.12 25.30 -16.64
CA LEU A 287 -14.45 26.63 -16.15
C LEU A 287 -13.29 27.61 -16.31
N TRP A 288 -12.08 27.17 -16.00
CA TRP A 288 -10.88 27.98 -16.14
C TRP A 288 -10.61 28.37 -17.60
N LEU A 289 -10.72 27.43 -18.54
CA LEU A 289 -10.55 27.71 -19.96
C LEU A 289 -11.60 28.68 -20.48
N LYS A 290 -12.86 28.53 -20.06
CA LYS A 290 -13.93 29.49 -20.38
C LYS A 290 -13.59 30.89 -19.88
N ALA A 291 -13.08 31.02 -18.66
CA ALA A 291 -12.64 32.31 -18.12
C ALA A 291 -11.45 32.87 -18.91
N TYR A 292 -10.48 32.04 -19.28
CA TYR A 292 -9.33 32.43 -20.09
C TYR A 292 -9.74 32.92 -21.48
N PHE A 293 -10.60 32.19 -22.19
CA PHE A 293 -11.09 32.59 -23.50
C PHE A 293 -11.97 33.84 -23.42
N GLY A 294 -12.83 33.95 -22.41
CA GLY A 294 -13.63 35.15 -22.15
C GLY A 294 -12.77 36.40 -21.92
N LEU A 295 -11.73 36.28 -21.09
CA LEU A 295 -10.75 37.35 -20.89
C LEU A 295 -9.99 37.67 -22.18
N SER A 296 -9.56 36.64 -22.92
CA SER A 296 -8.85 36.80 -24.19
C SER A 296 -9.70 37.50 -25.25
N ALA A 297 -11.00 37.20 -25.32
CA ALA A 297 -11.96 37.86 -26.21
C ALA A 297 -12.14 39.34 -25.86
N LEU A 298 -12.31 39.66 -24.57
CA LEU A 298 -12.33 41.05 -24.09
C LEU A 298 -11.05 41.81 -24.49
N PHE A 299 -9.90 41.16 -24.45
CA PHE A 299 -8.64 41.75 -24.88
C PHE A 299 -8.45 41.80 -26.40
N ALA A 300 -9.12 40.93 -27.17
CA ALA A 300 -9.07 40.93 -28.62
C ALA A 300 -9.92 42.05 -29.23
N GLU A 301 -11.02 42.43 -28.57
CA GLU A 301 -11.86 43.58 -28.95
C GLU A 301 -11.18 44.94 -28.68
N ALA A 302 -10.17 44.98 -27.82
CA ALA A 302 -9.34 46.17 -27.64
C ALA A 302 -8.52 46.42 -28.92
N LYS A 303 -8.96 47.38 -29.74
CA LYS A 303 -8.34 47.79 -31.02
C LYS A 303 -6.87 48.22 -30.91
N ASP A 304 -6.35 48.41 -29.71
CA ASP A 304 -4.95 48.77 -29.51
C ASP A 304 -4.01 47.55 -29.68
N THR A 305 -3.28 47.56 -30.79
CA THR A 305 -2.26 46.57 -31.15
C THR A 305 -0.84 47.02 -30.82
N SER A 306 -0.68 48.09 -30.02
CA SER A 306 0.62 48.57 -29.57
C SER A 306 1.42 47.46 -28.87
N PHE A 307 2.74 47.61 -28.87
CA PHE A 307 3.63 46.68 -28.17
C PHE A 307 3.33 46.66 -26.66
N GLU A 308 3.03 47.81 -26.07
CA GLU A 308 2.67 47.97 -24.66
C GLU A 308 1.37 47.24 -24.32
N ALA A 309 0.33 47.35 -25.15
CA ALA A 309 -0.90 46.60 -24.99
C ALA A 309 -0.66 45.07 -25.07
N ARG A 310 0.24 44.61 -25.96
CA ARG A 310 0.64 43.19 -26.05
C ARG A 310 1.44 42.72 -24.84
N ALA A 311 2.35 43.56 -24.32
CA ALA A 311 3.14 43.25 -23.14
C ALA A 311 2.28 43.18 -21.87
N ILE A 312 1.32 44.10 -21.70
CA ILE A 312 0.36 44.07 -20.59
C ILE A 312 -0.55 42.84 -20.68
N LYS A 313 -1.02 42.47 -21.88
CA LYS A 313 -1.81 41.24 -22.09
C LYS A 313 -1.00 39.99 -21.73
N ALA A 314 0.26 39.92 -22.14
CA ALA A 314 1.16 38.82 -21.79
C ALA A 314 1.45 38.76 -20.28
N ALA A 315 1.65 39.92 -19.64
CA ALA A 315 1.86 40.01 -18.20
C ALA A 315 0.63 39.59 -17.40
N ILE A 316 -0.58 40.01 -17.80
CA ILE A 316 -1.85 39.58 -17.16
C ILE A 316 -2.04 38.07 -17.34
N CYS A 317 -1.78 37.53 -18.53
CA CYS A 317 -1.81 36.08 -18.75
C CYS A 317 -0.80 35.37 -17.84
N ALA A 318 0.45 35.81 -17.77
CA ALA A 318 1.45 35.19 -16.89
C ALA A 318 1.08 35.29 -15.40
N VAL A 319 0.57 36.45 -14.96
CA VAL A 319 0.23 36.73 -13.55
C VAL A 319 -1.09 36.08 -13.12
N TRP A 320 -2.01 35.76 -14.01
CA TRP A 320 -3.25 35.04 -13.65
C TRP A 320 -3.14 33.54 -13.86
N ILE A 321 -2.46 33.11 -14.93
CA ILE A 321 -2.30 31.69 -15.25
C ILE A 321 -1.34 31.05 -14.24
N ALA A 322 -0.18 31.65 -13.97
CA ALA A 322 0.83 31.01 -13.13
C ALA A 322 0.36 30.79 -11.67
N PRO A 323 -0.21 31.77 -10.95
CA PRO A 323 -0.62 31.56 -9.56
C PRO A 323 -1.82 30.63 -9.41
N PHE A 324 -2.77 30.66 -10.35
CA PHE A 324 -3.86 29.69 -10.37
C PHE A 324 -3.32 28.28 -10.60
N TRP A 325 -2.35 28.13 -11.50
CA TRP A 325 -1.73 26.85 -11.83
C TRP A 325 -0.85 26.31 -10.68
N PHE A 326 -0.02 27.16 -10.06
CA PHE A 326 0.76 26.80 -8.88
C PHE A 326 -0.13 26.53 -7.65
N GLY A 327 -1.24 27.26 -7.50
CA GLY A 327 -2.23 27.05 -6.44
C GLY A 327 -2.99 25.74 -6.60
N LEU A 328 -3.47 25.41 -7.80
CA LEU A 328 -4.12 24.12 -8.09
C LEU A 328 -3.16 22.96 -7.91
N ARG A 329 -1.92 23.11 -8.38
CA ARG A 329 -0.86 22.14 -8.16
C ARG A 329 -0.66 21.91 -6.66
N TRP A 330 -0.45 22.98 -5.90
CA TRP A 330 -0.25 22.89 -4.45
C TRP A 330 -1.45 22.25 -3.75
N LEU A 331 -2.68 22.64 -4.07
CA LEU A 331 -3.89 22.06 -3.49
C LEU A 331 -4.05 20.57 -3.84
N SER A 332 -3.76 20.17 -5.07
CA SER A 332 -3.82 18.76 -5.51
C SER A 332 -2.76 17.90 -4.80
N GLU A 333 -1.53 18.43 -4.65
CA GLU A 333 -0.46 17.81 -3.89
C GLU A 333 -0.86 17.66 -2.41
N GLN A 334 -1.41 18.71 -1.80
CA GLN A 334 -1.87 18.67 -0.40
C GLN A 334 -3.05 17.72 -0.18
N TYR A 335 -4.00 17.64 -1.12
CA TYR A 335 -5.14 16.74 -1.02
C TYR A 335 -4.69 15.27 -1.10
N THR A 336 -3.90 14.94 -2.13
CA THR A 336 -3.34 13.59 -2.32
C THR A 336 -2.56 13.17 -1.07
N TYR A 337 -1.72 14.06 -0.55
CA TYR A 337 -0.94 13.83 0.66
C TYR A 337 -1.80 13.58 1.91
N ARG A 338 -2.86 14.37 2.12
CA ARG A 338 -3.65 14.32 3.36
C ARG A 338 -4.73 13.25 3.36
N VAL A 339 -5.22 12.83 2.20
CA VAL A 339 -6.39 11.96 2.09
C VAL A 339 -6.04 10.56 1.62
N LEU A 340 -4.99 10.40 0.80
CA LEU A 340 -4.59 9.07 0.30
C LEU A 340 -3.44 8.45 1.10
N PHE A 341 -2.62 9.27 1.76
CA PHE A 341 -1.40 8.81 2.45
C PHE A 341 -1.42 9.00 3.98
N ARG A 342 -2.52 9.50 4.55
CA ARG A 342 -2.86 9.35 5.97
C ARG A 342 -3.94 8.29 6.11
#